data_AF-A0A7X7R137-F1
#
_entry.id   AF-A0A7X7R137-F1
#
_cell.length_a   1.000
_cell.length_b   1.000
_cell.length_c   1.000
_cell.angle_alpha   90.00
_cell.angle_beta   90.00
_cell.angle_gamma   90.00
#
_symmetry.space_group_name_H-M   'P 1'
#
loop_
_entity.id
_entity.type
_entity.pdbx_description
1 polymer ?
#
loop_
_entity_poly.entity_id
_entity_poly.type
_entity_poly.pdbx_seq_one_letter_code
_entity_poly.pdbx_strand_id
1 'polypeptide(L)'
;MKDPIGSFETIKENFIRYIKTAFGTKFEGVEKERYDLLNYDRVLYRKPWIEPLPDYVSSGKKINDLTAEDLGNALNESEANTFKGLVNTGLVGDFPLHSHQAEMLKQALLGKNCIITSGTGSGKTESFLLPLFAQLSKELTNWQAPVQKSISINTWWKENGGLSAREIVNSSNYTLSDAVRQRQHETRKAGVRALILYPMNALVEDQMSRLRKALDSDDTRAWLNENINGNAIYFGRYNGTSPVAGELKKVKDDGTFAINTKKVNQLKEQLQQIETDSTRVEQYIQQTGKTGGEAKELKSFFQRLDGTEMRSRFDMQVAPPDIMITNYSMLSIMLMRDIDKGIFNETKQWLACEDLPENQREAEKPNRIFHLIIDELHLYRGTQGTEVAYLLKLVLNRLGLHSHHPQLRILASSASLEAGDEASKNFVCDFFGVSHEHF
;
A
#
# COMPACT_ATOMS: atom_id res chain seq x y z
N MET A 1 -12.98 -15.32 -14.30
CA MET A 1 -12.74 -15.01 -15.73
C MET A 1 -13.54 -16.03 -16.54
N LYS A 2 -14.58 -15.65 -17.28
CA LYS A 2 -15.54 -16.63 -17.86
C LYS A 2 -15.15 -17.17 -19.25
N ASP A 3 -14.22 -16.52 -19.96
CA ASP A 3 -13.74 -17.00 -21.27
C ASP A 3 -12.29 -16.52 -21.57
N PRO A 4 -11.26 -17.26 -21.12
CA PRO A 4 -9.86 -16.88 -21.35
C PRO A 4 -9.46 -16.98 -22.83
N ILE A 5 -10.10 -17.87 -23.60
CA ILE A 5 -9.79 -18.07 -25.03
C ILE A 5 -10.36 -16.90 -25.84
N GLY A 6 -11.63 -16.54 -25.64
CA GLY A 6 -12.23 -15.39 -26.32
C GLY A 6 -11.57 -14.06 -25.93
N SER A 7 -11.13 -13.93 -24.66
CA SER A 7 -10.34 -12.75 -24.23
C SER A 7 -9.01 -12.68 -24.99
N PHE A 8 -8.29 -13.80 -25.09
CA PHE A 8 -7.05 -13.90 -25.86
C PHE A 8 -7.27 -13.51 -27.33
N GLU A 9 -8.27 -14.09 -27.99
CA GLU A 9 -8.58 -13.77 -29.40
C GLU A 9 -8.93 -12.30 -29.57
N THR A 10 -9.70 -11.72 -28.65
CA THR A 10 -10.07 -10.30 -28.69
C THR A 10 -8.84 -9.40 -28.58
N ILE A 11 -7.94 -9.67 -27.63
CA ILE A 11 -6.70 -8.89 -27.46
C ILE A 11 -5.80 -9.04 -28.67
N LYS A 12 -5.61 -10.27 -29.16
CA LYS A 12 -4.82 -10.58 -30.36
C LYS A 12 -5.31 -9.79 -31.57
N GLU A 13 -6.60 -9.89 -31.89
CA GLU A 13 -7.19 -9.19 -33.04
C GLU A 13 -7.17 -7.67 -32.87
N ASN A 14 -7.38 -7.15 -31.65
CA ASN A 14 -7.24 -5.72 -31.35
C ASN A 14 -5.83 -5.21 -31.65
N PHE A 15 -4.80 -5.94 -31.22
CA PHE A 15 -3.41 -5.55 -31.42
C PHE A 15 -2.99 -5.65 -32.89
N ILE A 16 -3.41 -6.71 -33.58
CA ILE A 16 -3.20 -6.86 -35.02
C ILE A 16 -3.86 -5.70 -35.76
N ARG A 17 -5.12 -5.37 -35.44
CA ARG A 17 -5.82 -4.23 -36.03
C ARG A 17 -5.11 -2.91 -35.78
N TYR A 18 -4.63 -2.66 -34.56
CA TYR A 18 -3.82 -1.47 -34.27
C TYR A 18 -2.58 -1.40 -35.16
N ILE A 19 -1.80 -2.48 -35.27
CA ILE A 19 -0.60 -2.54 -36.10
C ILE A 19 -0.93 -2.31 -37.59
N LYS A 20 -2.07 -2.84 -38.06
CA LYS A 20 -2.57 -2.62 -39.42
C LYS A 20 -2.89 -1.15 -39.68
N THR A 21 -3.57 -0.49 -38.74
CA THR A 21 -3.98 0.92 -38.90
C THR A 21 -2.82 1.89 -38.71
N ALA A 22 -1.97 1.69 -37.70
CA ALA A 22 -0.90 2.62 -37.35
C ALA A 22 0.32 2.54 -38.30
N PHE A 23 0.60 1.34 -38.83
CA PHE A 23 1.82 1.07 -39.62
C PHE A 23 1.48 0.47 -40.99
N GLY A 24 0.35 0.83 -41.57
CA GLY A 24 -0.08 0.35 -42.88
C GLY A 24 0.83 0.84 -44.01
N THR A 25 1.02 -0.01 -45.02
CA THR A 25 1.75 0.30 -46.25
C THR A 25 0.83 0.26 -47.47
N LYS A 26 1.27 0.82 -48.60
CA LYS A 26 0.51 0.81 -49.86
C LYS A 26 0.59 -0.52 -50.64
N PHE A 27 1.37 -1.49 -50.17
CA PHE A 27 1.69 -2.71 -50.91
C PHE A 27 0.89 -3.90 -50.36
N GLU A 28 -0.15 -4.32 -51.08
CA GLU A 28 -1.05 -5.40 -50.63
C GLU A 28 -0.32 -6.72 -50.33
N GLY A 29 0.70 -7.07 -51.12
CA GLY A 29 1.50 -8.28 -50.89
C GLY A 29 2.22 -8.25 -49.55
N VAL A 30 2.79 -7.10 -49.18
CA VAL A 30 3.50 -6.89 -47.90
C VAL A 30 2.50 -6.93 -46.74
N GLU A 31 1.32 -6.33 -46.91
CA GLU A 31 0.26 -6.36 -45.91
C GLU A 31 -0.24 -7.78 -45.60
N LYS A 32 -0.35 -8.62 -46.65
CA LYS A 32 -0.73 -10.02 -46.50
C LYS A 32 0.33 -10.82 -45.75
N GLU A 33 1.58 -10.76 -46.19
CA GLU A 33 2.70 -11.46 -45.53
C GLU A 33 2.84 -11.04 -44.07
N ARG A 34 2.72 -9.74 -43.80
CA ARG A 34 2.73 -9.20 -42.44
C ARG A 34 1.57 -9.73 -41.61
N TYR A 35 0.35 -9.78 -42.14
CA TYR A 35 -0.80 -10.32 -41.42
C TYR A 35 -0.63 -11.80 -41.07
N ASP A 36 -0.08 -12.59 -41.99
CA ASP A 36 0.20 -14.01 -41.78
C ASP A 36 1.26 -14.21 -40.69
N LEU A 37 2.33 -13.39 -40.71
CA LEU A 37 3.36 -13.39 -39.65
C LEU A 37 2.81 -12.97 -38.29
N LEU A 38 1.99 -11.92 -38.22
CA LEU A 38 1.36 -11.49 -36.97
C LEU A 38 0.38 -12.54 -36.43
N ASN A 39 -0.18 -13.38 -37.30
CA ASN A 39 -1.01 -14.52 -36.93
C ASN A 39 -0.25 -15.81 -36.63
N TYR A 40 1.09 -15.80 -36.70
CA TYR A 40 1.91 -16.96 -36.42
C TYR A 40 2.28 -17.03 -34.92
N ASP A 41 2.16 -18.22 -34.31
CA ASP A 41 2.57 -18.45 -32.91
C ASP A 41 4.04 -18.04 -32.73
N ARG A 42 4.36 -17.43 -31.58
CA ARG A 42 5.69 -16.92 -31.20
C ARG A 42 6.16 -15.66 -31.94
N VAL A 43 5.39 -15.10 -32.86
CA VAL A 43 5.72 -13.81 -33.49
C VAL A 43 5.12 -12.67 -32.69
N LEU A 44 3.79 -12.53 -32.73
CA LEU A 44 3.09 -11.50 -31.95
C LEU A 44 2.58 -12.04 -30.61
N TYR A 45 2.18 -13.31 -30.58
CA TYR A 45 1.50 -13.91 -29.45
C TYR A 45 1.97 -15.35 -29.22
N ARG A 46 1.65 -15.90 -28.04
CA ARG A 46 1.71 -17.34 -27.79
C ARG A 46 0.30 -17.88 -27.65
N LYS A 47 0.01 -19.03 -28.25
CA LYS A 47 -1.27 -19.72 -28.01
C LYS A 47 -1.45 -19.93 -26.49
N PRO A 48 -2.67 -19.72 -25.95
CA PRO A 48 -2.93 -19.95 -24.54
C PRO A 48 -2.54 -21.37 -24.15
N TRP A 49 -1.71 -21.47 -23.11
CA TRP A 49 -1.40 -22.73 -22.45
C TRP A 49 -2.40 -22.91 -21.31
N ILE A 50 -3.19 -23.99 -21.37
CA ILE A 50 -4.17 -24.32 -20.34
C ILE A 50 -3.60 -25.46 -19.52
N GLU A 51 -3.33 -25.20 -18.25
CA GLU A 51 -2.93 -26.22 -17.29
C GLU A 51 -3.86 -26.19 -16.07
N PRO A 52 -4.20 -27.35 -15.50
CA PRO A 52 -4.88 -27.39 -14.22
C PRO A 52 -3.90 -26.92 -13.14
N LEU A 53 -4.24 -25.83 -12.45
CA LEU A 53 -3.52 -25.41 -11.27
C LEU A 53 -4.13 -26.13 -10.06
N PRO A 54 -3.34 -26.95 -9.33
CA PRO A 54 -3.83 -27.56 -8.11
C PRO A 54 -4.16 -26.49 -7.08
N ASP A 55 -5.21 -26.71 -6.30
CA ASP A 55 -5.55 -25.81 -5.20
C ASP A 55 -4.42 -25.82 -4.14
N TYR A 56 -4.13 -24.65 -3.59
CA TYR A 56 -3.20 -24.54 -2.48
C TYR A 56 -3.79 -25.20 -1.23
N VAL A 57 -2.92 -25.84 -0.43
CA VAL A 57 -3.31 -26.55 0.78
C VAL A 57 -4.06 -25.59 1.71
N SER A 58 -5.26 -26.00 2.14
CA SER A 58 -6.07 -25.24 3.09
C SER A 58 -5.59 -25.48 4.52
N SER A 59 -5.66 -24.44 5.35
CA SER A 59 -5.49 -24.58 6.80
C SER A 59 -6.67 -25.31 7.47
N GLY A 60 -7.80 -25.45 6.76
CA GLY A 60 -9.06 -25.95 7.31
C GLY A 60 -9.78 -24.96 8.22
N LYS A 61 -9.27 -23.73 8.39
CA LYS A 61 -9.81 -22.71 9.29
C LYS A 61 -10.12 -21.42 8.54
N LYS A 62 -11.30 -20.85 8.76
CA LYS A 62 -11.61 -19.47 8.38
C LYS A 62 -11.04 -18.52 9.43
N ILE A 63 -11.05 -17.21 9.14
CA ILE A 63 -10.59 -16.16 10.07
C ILE A 63 -11.30 -16.25 11.43
N ASN A 64 -12.60 -16.50 11.43
CA ASN A 64 -13.39 -16.59 12.66
C ASN A 64 -13.02 -17.81 13.52
N ASP A 65 -12.56 -18.89 12.88
CA ASP A 65 -12.20 -20.15 13.52
C ASP A 65 -10.80 -20.13 14.16
N LEU A 66 -10.02 -19.07 13.94
CA LEU A 66 -8.67 -18.95 14.51
C LEU A 66 -8.72 -18.86 16.03
N THR A 67 -7.95 -19.71 16.70
CA THR A 67 -7.80 -19.74 18.16
C THR A 67 -6.69 -18.81 18.63
N ALA A 68 -6.57 -18.59 19.94
CA ALA A 68 -5.43 -17.84 20.51
C ALA A 68 -4.08 -18.48 20.12
N GLU A 69 -4.01 -19.81 20.06
CA GLU A 69 -2.79 -20.53 19.68
C GLU A 69 -2.43 -20.32 18.20
N ASP A 70 -3.44 -20.27 17.31
CA ASP A 70 -3.23 -19.97 15.89
C ASP A 70 -2.66 -18.55 15.69
N LEU A 71 -2.97 -17.64 16.62
CA LEU A 71 -2.46 -16.27 16.68
C LEU A 71 -1.18 -16.16 17.54
N GLY A 72 -0.52 -17.27 17.83
CA GLY A 72 0.73 -17.30 18.61
C GLY A 72 0.56 -16.84 20.07
N ASN A 73 -0.66 -16.83 20.59
CA ASN A 73 -1.04 -16.21 21.87
C ASN A 73 -0.58 -14.76 22.02
N ALA A 74 -0.39 -14.07 20.88
CA ALA A 74 0.17 -12.73 20.83
C ALA A 74 -0.89 -11.62 20.95
N LEU A 75 -2.17 -11.96 20.80
CA LEU A 75 -3.30 -11.05 20.93
C LEU A 75 -4.19 -11.45 22.11
N ASN A 76 -4.65 -10.47 22.88
CA ASN A 76 -5.73 -10.69 23.85
C ASN A 76 -7.09 -10.85 23.13
N GLU A 77 -8.13 -11.20 23.88
CA GLU A 77 -9.46 -11.48 23.31
C GLU A 77 -10.05 -10.28 22.52
N SER A 78 -9.92 -9.06 23.06
CA SER A 78 -10.40 -7.85 22.38
C SER A 78 -9.62 -7.59 21.09
N GLU A 79 -8.30 -7.70 21.14
CA GLU A 79 -7.42 -7.49 19.98
C GLU A 79 -7.67 -8.53 18.89
N ALA A 80 -7.88 -9.80 19.27
CA ALA A 80 -8.21 -10.88 18.36
C ALA A 80 -9.57 -10.67 17.69
N ASN A 81 -10.58 -10.19 18.45
CA ASN A 81 -11.89 -9.86 17.90
C ASN A 81 -11.83 -8.67 16.93
N THR A 82 -11.08 -7.62 17.29
CA THR A 82 -10.81 -6.48 16.39
C THR A 82 -10.12 -6.93 15.11
N PHE A 83 -9.11 -7.79 15.20
CA PHE A 83 -8.42 -8.36 14.04
C PHE A 83 -9.36 -9.15 13.14
N LYS A 84 -10.11 -10.10 13.69
CA LYS A 84 -11.07 -10.91 12.93
C LYS A 84 -12.11 -10.05 12.24
N GLY A 85 -12.68 -9.07 12.96
CA GLY A 85 -13.67 -8.15 12.42
C GLY A 85 -13.13 -7.34 11.24
N LEU A 86 -11.96 -6.70 11.40
CA LEU A 86 -11.32 -5.92 10.35
C LEU A 86 -10.98 -6.75 9.11
N VAL A 87 -10.45 -7.96 9.30
CA VAL A 87 -10.06 -8.81 8.17
C VAL A 87 -11.29 -9.26 7.36
N ASN A 88 -12.39 -9.59 8.04
CA ASN A 88 -13.63 -10.03 7.40
C ASN A 88 -14.31 -8.95 6.55
N THR A 89 -14.08 -7.66 6.81
CA THR A 89 -14.73 -6.59 6.03
C THR A 89 -14.14 -6.42 4.64
N GLY A 90 -12.93 -6.91 4.34
CA GLY A 90 -12.38 -6.72 3.00
C GLY A 90 -11.01 -7.28 2.68
N LEU A 91 -10.25 -7.82 3.65
CA LEU A 91 -8.95 -8.45 3.36
C LEU A 91 -9.13 -9.93 3.00
N VAL A 92 -9.85 -10.68 3.82
CA VAL A 92 -10.17 -12.09 3.58
C VAL A 92 -11.68 -12.25 3.68
N GLY A 93 -12.30 -12.85 2.65
CA GLY A 93 -13.73 -13.16 2.67
C GLY A 93 -14.06 -14.35 3.57
N ASP A 94 -15.28 -14.87 3.44
CA ASP A 94 -15.73 -16.05 4.19
C ASP A 94 -15.18 -17.37 3.63
N PHE A 95 -13.86 -17.46 3.48
CA PHE A 95 -13.14 -18.59 2.90
C PHE A 95 -12.06 -19.11 3.86
N PRO A 96 -11.77 -20.43 3.87
CA PRO A 96 -10.65 -20.96 4.63
C PRO A 96 -9.32 -20.34 4.18
N LEU A 97 -8.44 -20.04 5.13
CA LEU A 97 -7.09 -19.61 4.81
C LEU A 97 -6.31 -20.73 4.13
N HIS A 98 -5.33 -20.36 3.31
CA HIS A 98 -4.30 -21.31 2.91
C HIS A 98 -3.35 -21.60 4.09
N SER A 99 -2.75 -22.78 4.12
CA SER A 99 -1.85 -23.19 5.21
C SER A 99 -0.67 -22.23 5.35
N HIS A 100 -0.11 -21.72 4.25
CA HIS A 100 0.99 -20.75 4.27
C HIS A 100 0.56 -19.37 4.82
N GLN A 101 -0.69 -18.95 4.63
CA GLN A 101 -1.21 -17.71 5.20
C GLN A 101 -1.33 -17.81 6.72
N ALA A 102 -1.87 -18.93 7.20
CA ALA A 102 -2.00 -19.20 8.64
C ALA A 102 -0.63 -19.33 9.31
N GLU A 103 0.32 -20.02 8.67
CA GLU A 103 1.68 -20.19 9.19
C GLU A 103 2.43 -18.86 9.27
N MET A 104 2.38 -18.05 8.20
CA MET A 104 3.03 -16.74 8.18
C MET A 104 2.44 -15.80 9.24
N LEU A 105 1.12 -15.81 9.42
CA LEU A 105 0.46 -15.06 10.50
C LEU A 105 1.00 -15.47 11.87
N LYS A 106 1.03 -16.78 12.17
CA LYS A 106 1.51 -17.30 13.45
C LYS A 106 2.98 -16.96 13.71
N GLN A 107 3.86 -17.23 12.75
CA GLN A 107 5.31 -17.01 12.93
C GLN A 107 5.65 -15.53 13.05
N ALA A 108 5.00 -14.65 12.29
CA ALA A 108 5.22 -13.22 12.39
C ALA A 108 4.77 -12.64 13.75
N LEU A 109 3.63 -13.12 14.27
CA LEU A 109 3.13 -12.76 15.61
C LEU A 109 4.02 -13.28 16.75
N LEU A 110 4.70 -14.42 16.55
CA LEU A 110 5.74 -14.92 17.45
C LEU A 110 7.06 -14.14 17.34
N GLY A 111 7.12 -13.13 16.48
CA GLY A 111 8.26 -12.24 16.37
C GLY A 111 9.33 -12.68 15.37
N LYS A 112 9.01 -13.59 14.45
CA LYS A 112 9.94 -14.03 13.40
C LYS A 112 9.79 -13.23 12.12
N ASN A 113 10.89 -13.04 11.39
CA ASN A 113 10.82 -12.59 10.00
C ASN A 113 10.32 -13.74 9.12
N CYS A 114 9.56 -13.44 8.08
CA CYS A 114 8.90 -14.49 7.29
C CYS A 114 9.03 -14.20 5.79
N ILE A 115 9.27 -15.25 5.01
CA ILE A 115 9.28 -15.18 3.54
C ILE A 115 8.35 -16.24 2.99
N ILE A 116 7.40 -15.81 2.15
CA ILE A 116 6.53 -16.73 1.44
C ILE A 116 7.11 -17.05 0.06
N THR A 117 7.28 -18.35 -0.23
CA THR A 117 7.91 -18.86 -1.46
C THR A 117 6.90 -19.47 -2.45
N SER A 118 5.62 -19.11 -2.36
CA SER A 118 4.56 -19.70 -3.15
C SER A 118 4.42 -19.08 -4.55
N GLY A 119 3.77 -19.82 -5.46
CA GLY A 119 3.49 -19.40 -6.82
C GLY A 119 2.56 -18.19 -6.92
N THR A 120 2.47 -17.61 -8.12
CA THR A 120 1.50 -16.55 -8.41
C THR A 120 0.07 -17.02 -8.16
N GLY A 121 -0.79 -16.11 -7.69
CA GLY A 121 -2.19 -16.42 -7.37
C GLY A 121 -2.44 -17.16 -6.06
N SER A 122 -1.42 -17.49 -5.26
CA SER A 122 -1.57 -18.19 -3.98
C SER A 122 -2.08 -17.35 -2.81
N GLY A 123 -2.44 -16.09 -3.03
CA GLY A 123 -2.71 -15.13 -1.96
C GLY A 123 -1.46 -14.72 -1.15
N LYS A 124 -0.33 -14.48 -1.83
CA LYS A 124 0.91 -13.96 -1.22
C LYS A 124 0.68 -12.64 -0.50
N THR A 125 -0.10 -11.76 -1.12
CA THR A 125 -0.45 -10.45 -0.57
C THR A 125 -1.14 -10.58 0.77
N GLU A 126 -2.18 -11.41 0.85
CA GLU A 126 -2.91 -11.65 2.10
C GLU A 126 -1.99 -12.25 3.17
N SER A 127 -0.99 -13.06 2.78
CA SER A 127 -0.05 -13.68 3.72
C SER A 127 0.78 -12.68 4.51
N PHE A 128 1.22 -11.56 3.90
CA PHE A 128 1.93 -10.51 4.62
C PHE A 128 1.02 -9.40 5.17
N LEU A 129 -0.19 -9.22 4.62
CA LEU A 129 -1.15 -8.25 5.16
C LEU A 129 -1.85 -8.76 6.43
N LEU A 130 -2.08 -10.07 6.57
CA LEU A 130 -2.66 -10.65 7.77
C LEU A 130 -1.87 -10.31 9.05
N PRO A 131 -0.55 -10.58 9.16
CA PRO A 131 0.21 -10.23 10.36
C PRO A 131 0.30 -8.71 10.57
N LEU A 132 0.37 -7.91 9.50
CA LEU A 132 0.31 -6.45 9.61
C LEU A 132 -1.02 -6.00 10.22
N PHE A 133 -2.15 -6.53 9.74
CA PHE A 133 -3.47 -6.18 10.27
C PHE A 133 -3.63 -6.63 11.71
N ALA A 134 -3.09 -7.80 12.07
CA ALA A 134 -3.08 -8.27 13.46
C ALA A 134 -2.29 -7.31 14.37
N GLN A 135 -1.14 -6.80 13.92
CA GLN A 135 -0.39 -5.79 14.67
C GLN A 135 -1.16 -4.47 14.77
N LEU A 136 -1.76 -3.99 13.69
CA LEU A 136 -2.57 -2.76 13.69
C LEU A 136 -3.78 -2.90 14.61
N SER A 137 -4.37 -4.10 14.73
CA SER A 137 -5.48 -4.35 15.66
C SER A 137 -5.10 -4.16 17.12
N LYS A 138 -3.84 -4.45 17.52
CA LYS A 138 -3.34 -4.13 18.87
C LYS A 138 -3.31 -2.64 19.16
N GLU A 139 -2.93 -1.85 18.16
CA GLU A 139 -2.94 -0.39 18.26
C GLU A 139 -4.39 0.15 18.26
N LEU A 140 -5.25 -0.35 17.35
CA LEU A 140 -6.64 0.10 17.17
C LEU A 140 -7.46 0.00 18.46
N THR A 141 -7.32 -1.08 19.24
CA THR A 141 -8.04 -1.25 20.52
C THR A 141 -7.71 -0.18 21.55
N ASN A 142 -6.56 0.49 21.39
CA ASN A 142 -6.07 1.51 22.31
C ASN A 142 -6.18 2.94 21.76
N TRP A 143 -6.63 3.11 20.50
CA TRP A 143 -6.76 4.43 19.91
C TRP A 143 -7.92 5.21 20.50
N GLN A 144 -7.61 6.42 20.95
CA GLN A 144 -8.61 7.38 21.39
C GLN A 144 -9.47 7.84 20.21
N ALA A 145 -10.70 8.29 20.50
CA ALA A 145 -11.56 8.83 19.47
C ALA A 145 -10.89 10.05 18.79
N PRO A 146 -10.94 10.15 17.44
CA PRO A 146 -10.53 11.36 16.75
C PRO A 146 -11.37 12.57 17.19
N VAL A 147 -10.80 13.77 17.13
CA VAL A 147 -11.58 15.00 17.33
C VAL A 147 -12.47 15.26 16.11
N GLN A 148 -13.45 16.16 16.27
CA GLN A 148 -14.35 16.50 15.18
C GLN A 148 -13.58 17.10 13.99
N LYS A 149 -13.79 16.52 12.81
CA LYS A 149 -13.26 17.02 11.54
C LYS A 149 -13.73 18.47 11.29
N SER A 150 -12.80 19.34 10.87
CA SER A 150 -13.16 20.67 10.37
C SER A 150 -14.05 20.55 9.12
N ILE A 151 -15.00 21.47 8.96
CA ILE A 151 -15.92 21.53 7.81
C ILE A 151 -15.15 21.64 6.48
N SER A 152 -14.01 22.33 6.48
CA SER A 152 -13.20 22.57 5.29
C SER A 152 -12.31 21.38 4.88
N ILE A 153 -12.08 20.41 5.78
CA ILE A 153 -11.04 19.39 5.60
C ILE A 153 -11.27 18.53 4.35
N ASN A 154 -12.52 18.31 3.98
CA ASN A 154 -12.92 17.48 2.83
C ASN A 154 -13.44 18.32 1.63
N THR A 155 -13.27 19.64 1.65
CA THR A 155 -13.89 20.53 0.65
C THR A 155 -13.00 21.69 0.19
N TRP A 156 -11.84 21.90 0.82
CA TRP A 156 -11.00 23.07 0.56
C TRP A 156 -10.47 23.18 -0.88
N TRP A 157 -10.45 22.09 -1.66
CA TRP A 157 -10.03 22.10 -3.06
C TRP A 157 -11.14 22.52 -4.03
N LYS A 158 -12.39 22.65 -3.60
CA LYS A 158 -13.53 22.98 -4.47
C LYS A 158 -13.38 24.35 -5.13
N GLU A 159 -13.91 24.50 -6.35
CA GLU A 159 -13.90 25.77 -7.07
C GLU A 159 -14.71 26.84 -6.33
N ASN A 160 -15.91 26.47 -5.86
CA ASN A 160 -16.79 27.31 -5.05
C ASN A 160 -16.74 26.87 -3.59
N GLY A 161 -16.36 27.79 -2.69
CA GLY A 161 -16.26 27.51 -1.26
C GLY A 161 -14.97 26.80 -0.82
N GLY A 162 -14.01 26.62 -1.73
CA GLY A 162 -12.66 26.17 -1.38
C GLY A 162 -11.82 27.27 -0.74
N LEU A 163 -10.66 26.89 -0.20
CA LEU A 163 -9.75 27.81 0.50
C LEU A 163 -8.74 28.47 -0.44
N SER A 164 -8.23 29.62 -0.01
CA SER A 164 -7.14 30.34 -0.68
C SER A 164 -5.77 29.72 -0.36
N ALA A 165 -4.75 30.04 -1.17
CA ALA A 165 -3.40 29.52 -0.95
C ALA A 165 -2.80 29.89 0.42
N ARG A 166 -3.17 31.05 0.99
CA ARG A 166 -2.71 31.47 2.33
C ARG A 166 -3.37 30.70 3.46
N GLU A 167 -4.56 30.17 3.23
CA GLU A 167 -5.27 29.32 4.19
C GLU A 167 -4.84 27.86 4.06
N ILE A 168 -4.49 27.40 2.86
CA ILE A 168 -4.01 26.03 2.58
C ILE A 168 -2.58 25.82 3.09
N VAL A 169 -1.72 26.83 3.01
CA VAL A 169 -0.28 26.71 3.32
C VAL A 169 0.07 27.54 4.54
N ASN A 170 0.71 26.92 5.53
CA ASN A 170 1.25 27.61 6.68
C ASN A 170 2.43 28.49 6.23
N SER A 171 2.30 29.81 6.43
CA SER A 171 3.27 30.79 5.93
C SER A 171 4.62 30.77 6.65
N SER A 172 4.70 30.16 7.84
CA SER A 172 5.93 30.11 8.64
C SER A 172 6.86 28.97 8.20
N ASN A 173 6.29 27.81 7.83
CA ASN A 173 7.06 26.61 7.50
C ASN A 173 6.82 26.07 6.08
N TYR A 174 5.89 26.69 5.33
CA TYR A 174 5.52 26.29 3.97
C TYR A 174 5.05 24.84 3.82
N THR A 175 4.44 24.27 4.86
CA THR A 175 3.72 22.98 4.79
C THR A 175 2.21 23.22 4.67
N LEU A 176 1.43 22.15 4.49
CA LEU A 176 -0.03 22.25 4.64
C LEU A 176 -0.39 22.82 6.03
N SER A 177 -1.42 23.65 6.07
CA SER A 177 -1.99 24.16 7.32
C SER A 177 -2.88 23.13 8.01
N ASP A 178 -3.12 23.32 9.29
CA ASP A 178 -3.99 22.44 10.08
C ASP A 178 -5.43 22.41 9.55
N ALA A 179 -5.88 23.48 8.87
CA ALA A 179 -7.23 23.57 8.29
C ALA A 179 -7.47 22.61 7.12
N VAL A 180 -6.42 22.05 6.51
CA VAL A 180 -6.50 21.24 5.27
C VAL A 180 -5.88 19.86 5.37
N ARG A 181 -4.96 19.64 6.33
CA ARG A 181 -4.29 18.34 6.55
C ARG A 181 -5.33 17.27 6.82
N GLN A 182 -5.29 16.19 6.03
CA GLN A 182 -6.28 15.11 6.10
C GLN A 182 -6.40 14.49 7.50
N ARG A 183 -5.30 14.38 8.23
CA ARG A 183 -5.20 13.71 9.54
C ARG A 183 -5.15 14.64 10.74
N GLN A 184 -5.43 15.93 10.57
CA GLN A 184 -5.33 16.90 11.68
C GLN A 184 -6.24 16.54 12.87
N HIS A 185 -7.34 15.86 12.59
CA HIS A 185 -8.34 15.47 13.58
C HIS A 185 -7.95 14.20 14.37
N GLU A 186 -6.88 13.51 13.98
CA GLU A 186 -6.38 12.35 14.72
C GLU A 186 -5.65 12.81 15.99
N THR A 187 -5.89 12.12 17.10
CA THR A 187 -5.22 12.40 18.40
C THR A 187 -3.94 11.58 18.59
N ARG A 188 -3.81 10.50 17.83
CA ARG A 188 -2.66 9.58 17.88
C ARG A 188 -1.48 10.09 17.06
N LYS A 189 -0.28 9.65 17.43
CA LYS A 189 0.96 9.96 16.71
C LYS A 189 0.96 9.38 15.30
N ALA A 190 1.24 10.25 14.32
CA ALA A 190 1.49 9.84 12.95
C ALA A 190 2.85 9.13 12.83
N GLY A 191 2.96 8.20 11.89
CA GLY A 191 4.15 7.36 11.73
C GLY A 191 3.83 6.14 10.87
N VAL A 192 4.81 5.74 10.08
CA VAL A 192 4.69 4.58 9.19
C VAL A 192 4.86 3.31 10.01
N ARG A 193 3.77 2.56 10.20
CA ARG A 193 3.78 1.23 10.82
C ARG A 193 4.29 0.18 9.84
N ALA A 194 3.97 0.32 8.56
CA ALA A 194 4.42 -0.58 7.51
C ALA A 194 4.94 0.17 6.28
N LEU A 195 6.14 -0.20 5.84
CA LEU A 195 6.69 0.19 4.55
C LEU A 195 6.63 -1.00 3.60
N ILE A 196 5.84 -0.88 2.53
CA ILE A 196 5.72 -1.90 1.50
C ILE A 196 6.46 -1.46 0.24
N LEU A 197 7.44 -2.25 -0.17
CA LEU A 197 8.21 -2.04 -1.37
C LEU A 197 7.75 -2.97 -2.49
N TYR A 198 7.37 -2.34 -3.60
CA TYR A 198 7.07 -3.03 -4.84
C TYR A 198 8.14 -2.75 -5.90
N PRO A 199 8.39 -3.71 -6.80
CA PRO A 199 9.39 -3.56 -7.85
C PRO A 199 8.90 -2.68 -9.00
N MET A 200 7.57 -2.61 -9.22
CA MET A 200 6.97 -1.92 -10.37
C MET A 200 5.73 -1.10 -9.98
N ASN A 201 5.52 0.04 -10.63
CA ASN A 201 4.36 0.90 -10.38
C ASN A 201 3.02 0.25 -10.74
N ALA A 202 2.99 -0.67 -11.72
CA ALA A 202 1.77 -1.39 -12.07
C ALA A 202 1.25 -2.23 -10.89
N LEU A 203 2.15 -2.93 -10.20
CA LEU A 203 1.82 -3.69 -8.99
C LEU A 203 1.34 -2.77 -7.87
N VAL A 204 1.83 -1.53 -7.78
CA VAL A 204 1.35 -0.57 -6.78
C VAL A 204 -0.14 -0.29 -6.95
N GLU A 205 -0.65 -0.10 -8.18
CA GLU A 205 -2.09 0.22 -8.35
C GLU A 205 -2.99 -0.94 -7.91
N ASP A 206 -2.67 -2.17 -8.28
CA ASP A 206 -3.42 -3.36 -7.88
C ASP A 206 -3.49 -3.46 -6.34
N GLN A 207 -2.40 -3.10 -5.67
CA GLN A 207 -2.28 -3.14 -4.22
C GLN A 207 -3.00 -1.98 -3.55
N MET A 208 -3.03 -0.81 -4.17
CA MET A 208 -3.87 0.30 -3.73
C MET A 208 -5.35 -0.06 -3.82
N SER A 209 -5.79 -0.73 -4.89
CA SER A 209 -7.16 -1.25 -4.99
C SER A 209 -7.47 -2.25 -3.87
N ARG A 210 -6.56 -3.18 -3.58
CA ARG A 210 -6.73 -4.13 -2.46
C ARG A 210 -6.83 -3.41 -1.11
N LEU A 211 -5.95 -2.46 -0.81
CA LEU A 211 -6.01 -1.69 0.44
C LEU A 211 -7.28 -0.85 0.53
N ARG A 212 -7.76 -0.26 -0.57
CA ARG A 212 -9.07 0.42 -0.58
C ARG A 212 -10.21 -0.54 -0.25
N LYS A 213 -10.21 -1.76 -0.79
CA LYS A 213 -11.21 -2.79 -0.43
C LYS A 213 -11.13 -3.16 1.06
N ALA A 214 -9.92 -3.27 1.59
CA ALA A 214 -9.66 -3.75 2.94
C ALA A 214 -9.80 -2.68 4.04
N LEU A 215 -9.56 -1.40 3.73
CA LEU A 215 -9.45 -0.31 4.71
C LEU A 215 -10.38 0.88 4.43
N ASP A 216 -11.03 0.95 3.26
CA ASP A 216 -11.82 2.12 2.84
C ASP A 216 -13.15 1.76 2.13
N SER A 217 -13.54 0.48 2.14
CA SER A 217 -14.85 0.04 1.64
C SER A 217 -15.98 0.55 2.53
N ASP A 218 -17.20 0.60 1.97
CA ASP A 218 -18.38 1.01 2.74
C ASP A 218 -18.56 0.13 4.00
N ASP A 219 -18.41 -1.19 3.86
CA ASP A 219 -18.49 -2.15 4.99
C ASP A 219 -17.40 -1.90 6.03
N THR A 220 -16.16 -1.64 5.60
CA THR A 220 -15.04 -1.41 6.52
C THR A 220 -15.20 -0.10 7.27
N ARG A 221 -15.62 0.96 6.57
CA ARG A 221 -15.92 2.26 7.20
C ARG A 221 -17.04 2.14 8.24
N ALA A 222 -18.11 1.42 7.91
CA ALA A 222 -19.20 1.16 8.86
C ALA A 222 -18.69 0.39 10.09
N TRP A 223 -17.92 -0.68 9.87
CA TRP A 223 -17.36 -1.47 10.95
C TRP A 223 -16.41 -0.66 11.86
N LEU A 224 -15.52 0.16 11.28
CA LEU A 224 -14.62 1.03 12.05
C LEU A 224 -15.37 2.08 12.88
N ASN A 225 -16.46 2.64 12.34
CA ASN A 225 -17.32 3.57 13.07
C ASN A 225 -18.00 2.90 14.27
N GLU A 226 -18.49 1.68 14.09
CA GLU A 226 -19.21 0.93 15.13
C GLU A 226 -18.29 0.34 16.19
N ASN A 227 -17.09 -0.13 15.82
CA ASN A 227 -16.25 -0.95 16.69
C ASN A 227 -15.00 -0.23 17.20
N ILE A 228 -14.52 0.81 16.52
CA ILE A 228 -13.24 1.48 16.82
C ILE A 228 -13.41 3.01 16.91
N ASN A 229 -14.56 3.48 17.40
CA ASN A 229 -14.83 4.90 17.65
C ASN A 229 -14.64 5.82 16.42
N GLY A 230 -14.82 5.29 15.20
CA GLY A 230 -14.62 6.04 13.96
C GLY A 230 -13.17 6.33 13.59
N ASN A 231 -12.22 5.64 14.23
CA ASN A 231 -10.82 5.68 13.82
C ASN A 231 -10.62 5.06 12.43
N ALA A 232 -9.55 5.49 11.77
CA ALA A 232 -9.17 5.01 10.45
C ALA A 232 -7.70 4.58 10.40
N ILE A 233 -7.42 3.51 9.65
CA ILE A 233 -6.07 3.13 9.24
C ILE A 233 -5.77 3.84 7.91
N TYR A 234 -4.82 4.77 7.94
CA TYR A 234 -4.43 5.53 6.76
C TYR A 234 -3.34 4.81 5.98
N PHE A 235 -3.50 4.78 4.67
CA PHE A 235 -2.49 4.24 3.76
C PHE A 235 -2.17 5.23 2.65
N GLY A 236 -0.99 5.16 2.07
CA GLY A 236 -0.59 6.10 1.03
C GLY A 236 0.42 5.51 0.07
N ARG A 237 0.21 5.75 -1.22
CA ARG A 237 1.24 5.55 -2.24
C ARG A 237 2.17 6.76 -2.24
N TYR A 238 3.47 6.52 -2.18
CA TYR A 238 4.50 7.55 -2.31
C TYR A 238 5.41 7.21 -3.49
N ASN A 239 5.03 7.62 -4.70
CA ASN A 239 5.77 7.37 -5.94
C ASN A 239 5.56 8.52 -6.95
N GLY A 240 6.01 8.33 -8.19
CA GLY A 240 5.88 9.33 -9.26
C GLY A 240 4.46 9.83 -9.55
N THR A 241 3.43 9.06 -9.21
CA THR A 241 2.02 9.43 -9.48
C THR A 241 1.34 10.11 -8.29
N SER A 242 1.98 10.19 -7.12
CA SER A 242 1.40 10.83 -5.93
C SER A 242 1.26 12.36 -6.11
N PRO A 243 0.06 12.94 -5.97
CA PRO A 243 -0.16 14.39 -6.01
C PRO A 243 0.59 15.12 -4.90
N VAL A 244 1.18 16.29 -5.03
CA VAL A 244 1.92 16.83 -6.18
C VAL A 244 3.40 16.82 -5.79
N ALA A 245 4.30 16.51 -6.71
CA ALA A 245 5.73 16.59 -6.45
C ALA A 245 6.25 18.05 -6.33
N GLY A 246 7.28 18.24 -5.50
CA GLY A 246 7.93 19.54 -5.28
C GLY A 246 7.74 20.05 -3.85
N GLU A 247 7.74 21.37 -3.68
CA GLU A 247 7.52 22.04 -2.39
C GLU A 247 6.42 23.10 -2.53
N LEU A 248 5.67 23.36 -1.46
CA LEU A 248 4.75 24.49 -1.36
C LEU A 248 5.47 25.82 -1.10
N LYS A 249 6.80 25.79 -1.01
CA LYS A 249 7.72 26.92 -0.94
C LYS A 249 8.27 27.24 -2.34
N LYS A 250 8.42 28.52 -2.66
CA LYS A 250 9.22 29.00 -3.80
C LYS A 250 10.17 30.10 -3.33
N VAL A 251 11.32 30.20 -3.99
CA VAL A 251 12.28 31.29 -3.81
C VAL A 251 11.88 32.41 -4.77
N LYS A 252 11.84 33.64 -4.26
CA LYS A 252 11.65 34.86 -5.04
C LYS A 252 13.00 35.38 -5.56
N ASP A 253 12.94 36.32 -6.50
CA ASP A 253 14.12 36.94 -7.09
C ASP A 253 15.00 37.68 -6.06
N ASP A 254 14.39 38.15 -4.97
CA ASP A 254 15.07 38.79 -3.83
C ASP A 254 15.66 37.80 -2.81
N GLY A 255 15.61 36.50 -3.08
CA GLY A 255 16.08 35.44 -2.19
C GLY A 255 15.13 35.09 -1.03
N THR A 256 14.01 35.80 -0.88
CA THR A 256 13.01 35.49 0.16
C THR A 256 12.12 34.32 -0.25
N PHE A 257 11.51 33.67 0.74
CA PHE A 257 10.57 32.59 0.50
C PHE A 257 9.13 33.09 0.36
N ALA A 258 8.34 32.40 -0.44
CA ALA A 258 6.91 32.64 -0.59
C ALA A 258 6.15 31.34 -0.89
N ILE A 259 4.83 31.40 -0.70
CA ILE A 259 3.94 30.29 -1.05
C ILE A 259 3.99 30.05 -2.57
N ASN A 260 4.19 28.79 -2.94
CA ASN A 260 4.18 28.33 -4.31
C ASN A 260 2.73 28.11 -4.79
N THR A 261 2.06 29.20 -5.15
CA THR A 261 0.67 29.18 -5.63
C THR A 261 0.46 28.27 -6.85
N LYS A 262 1.46 28.12 -7.72
CA LYS A 262 1.40 27.16 -8.84
C LYS A 262 1.23 25.72 -8.33
N LYS A 263 1.97 25.33 -7.29
CA LYS A 263 1.86 23.99 -6.69
C LYS A 263 0.56 23.79 -5.93
N VAL A 264 0.06 24.84 -5.27
CA VAL A 264 -1.26 24.82 -4.62
C VAL A 264 -2.37 24.61 -5.66
N ASN A 265 -2.37 25.36 -6.76
CA ASN A 265 -3.38 25.22 -7.81
C ASN A 265 -3.32 23.85 -8.49
N GLN A 266 -2.11 23.38 -8.80
CA GLN A 266 -1.90 22.03 -9.34
C GLN A 266 -2.46 20.94 -8.40
N LEU A 267 -2.31 21.12 -7.08
CA LEU A 267 -2.87 20.21 -6.09
C LEU A 267 -4.40 20.26 -6.11
N LYS A 268 -5.00 21.46 -6.10
CA LYS A 268 -6.46 21.62 -6.19
C LYS A 268 -7.02 20.93 -7.44
N GLU A 269 -6.42 21.16 -8.60
CA GLU A 269 -6.84 20.55 -9.88
C GLU A 269 -6.78 19.01 -9.81
N GLN A 270 -5.71 18.43 -9.27
CA GLN A 270 -5.60 16.97 -9.15
C GLN A 270 -6.62 16.39 -8.17
N LEU A 271 -6.88 17.06 -7.04
CA LEU A 271 -7.92 16.62 -6.10
C LEU A 271 -9.31 16.73 -6.72
N GLN A 272 -9.63 17.82 -7.42
CA GLN A 272 -10.90 17.95 -8.14
C GLN A 272 -11.10 16.84 -9.17
N GLN A 273 -10.04 16.45 -9.89
CA GLN A 273 -10.10 15.34 -10.84
C GLN A 273 -10.39 14.01 -10.13
N ILE A 274 -9.73 13.73 -9.00
CA ILE A 274 -9.98 12.52 -8.20
C ILE A 274 -11.42 12.49 -7.69
N GLU A 275 -11.94 13.60 -7.16
CA GLU A 275 -13.34 13.71 -6.69
C GLU A 275 -14.33 13.46 -7.83
N THR A 276 -14.04 14.01 -9.02
CA THR A 276 -14.85 13.82 -10.22
C THR A 276 -14.88 12.36 -10.65
N ASP A 277 -13.74 11.68 -10.69
CA ASP A 277 -13.66 10.29 -11.11
C ASP A 277 -14.35 9.35 -10.11
N SER A 278 -14.18 9.59 -8.81
CA SER A 278 -14.91 8.86 -7.76
C SER A 278 -16.43 9.04 -7.91
N THR A 279 -16.89 10.28 -8.16
CA THR A 279 -18.32 10.58 -8.32
C THR A 279 -18.90 9.91 -9.57
N ARG A 280 -18.18 9.91 -10.69
CA ARG A 280 -18.61 9.25 -11.93
C ARG A 280 -18.82 7.76 -11.74
N VAL A 281 -17.94 7.11 -10.98
CA VAL A 281 -18.03 5.66 -10.70
C VAL A 281 -19.23 5.36 -9.82
N GLU A 282 -19.51 6.20 -8.81
CA GLU A 282 -20.72 6.08 -8.00
C GLU A 282 -22.00 6.24 -8.83
N GLN A 283 -22.04 7.25 -9.72
CA GLN A 283 -23.16 7.44 -10.66
C GLN A 283 -23.32 6.23 -11.60
N TYR A 284 -22.22 5.69 -12.13
CA TYR A 284 -22.26 4.51 -13.00
C TYR A 284 -22.81 3.27 -12.27
N ILE A 285 -22.40 3.05 -11.02
CA ILE A 285 -22.91 1.95 -10.18
C ILE A 285 -24.43 2.10 -9.99
N GLN A 286 -24.89 3.31 -9.66
CA GLN A 286 -26.32 3.61 -9.49
C GLN A 286 -27.11 3.39 -10.79
N GLN A 287 -26.60 3.86 -11.93
CA GLN A 287 -27.26 3.72 -13.24
C GLN A 287 -27.33 2.27 -13.72
N THR A 288 -26.30 1.47 -13.44
CA THR A 288 -26.23 0.07 -13.87
C THR A 288 -26.84 -0.92 -12.87
N GLY A 289 -27.27 -0.45 -11.69
CA GLY A 289 -27.86 -1.28 -10.65
C GLY A 289 -26.90 -2.32 -10.05
N LYS A 290 -25.58 -2.10 -10.16
CA LYS A 290 -24.57 -3.01 -9.58
C LYS A 290 -24.61 -2.93 -8.05
N THR A 291 -24.57 -4.08 -7.39
CA THR A 291 -24.68 -4.18 -5.92
C THR A 291 -23.62 -5.13 -5.33
N GLY A 292 -23.48 -5.10 -4.00
CA GLY A 292 -22.59 -6.01 -3.26
C GLY A 292 -21.14 -5.97 -3.73
N GLY A 293 -20.57 -7.16 -3.99
CA GLY A 293 -19.16 -7.33 -4.36
C GLY A 293 -18.74 -6.60 -5.63
N GLU A 294 -19.62 -6.50 -6.64
CA GLU A 294 -19.30 -5.81 -7.89
C GLU A 294 -19.16 -4.29 -7.69
N ALA A 295 -20.08 -3.69 -6.92
CA ALA A 295 -20.01 -2.26 -6.59
C ALA A 295 -18.76 -1.95 -5.75
N LYS A 296 -18.46 -2.81 -4.77
CA LYS A 296 -17.26 -2.71 -3.92
C LYS A 296 -15.98 -2.78 -4.75
N GLU A 297 -15.94 -3.69 -5.72
CA GLU A 297 -14.81 -3.82 -6.63
C GLU A 297 -14.62 -2.57 -7.49
N LEU A 298 -15.68 -2.07 -8.13
CA LEU A 298 -15.60 -0.87 -8.95
C LEU A 298 -15.12 0.36 -8.18
N LYS A 299 -15.66 0.57 -6.97
CA LYS A 299 -15.26 1.68 -6.08
C LYS A 299 -13.78 1.62 -5.71
N SER A 300 -13.24 0.41 -5.53
CA SER A 300 -11.84 0.23 -5.10
C SER A 300 -10.79 0.66 -6.13
N PHE A 301 -11.15 0.83 -7.40
CA PHE A 301 -10.20 1.33 -8.41
C PHE A 301 -9.93 2.83 -8.28
N PHE A 302 -10.74 3.55 -7.51
CA PHE A 302 -10.69 5.01 -7.42
C PHE A 302 -10.47 5.46 -5.98
N GLN A 303 -9.66 6.50 -5.82
CA GLN A 303 -9.44 7.12 -4.52
C GLN A 303 -10.68 7.93 -4.10
N ARG A 304 -11.07 7.80 -2.83
CA ARG A 304 -12.07 8.65 -2.20
C ARG A 304 -11.37 9.71 -1.35
N LEU A 305 -11.64 10.99 -1.61
CA LEU A 305 -10.96 12.07 -0.90
C LEU A 305 -11.41 12.24 0.55
N ASP A 306 -12.58 11.72 0.92
CA ASP A 306 -13.05 11.65 2.30
C ASP A 306 -12.55 10.40 3.05
N GLY A 307 -11.81 9.53 2.35
CA GLY A 307 -11.36 8.23 2.82
C GLY A 307 -9.99 8.22 3.49
N THR A 308 -9.46 7.01 3.58
CA THR A 308 -8.23 6.71 4.32
C THR A 308 -6.96 6.69 3.46
N GLU A 309 -7.10 6.69 2.12
CA GLU A 309 -5.95 6.90 1.22
C GLU A 309 -5.46 8.35 1.33
N MET A 310 -4.17 8.52 1.61
CA MET A 310 -3.55 9.83 1.72
C MET A 310 -3.65 10.61 0.39
N ARG A 311 -4.18 11.83 0.47
CA ARG A 311 -4.47 12.67 -0.71
C ARG A 311 -3.24 13.11 -1.46
N SER A 312 -2.16 13.43 -0.74
CA SER A 312 -0.99 14.06 -1.33
C SER A 312 0.32 13.74 -0.62
N ARG A 313 1.44 13.94 -1.31
CA ARG A 313 2.79 13.97 -0.76
C ARG A 313 2.89 14.98 0.37
N PHE A 314 2.27 16.16 0.23
CA PHE A 314 2.32 17.18 1.25
C PHE A 314 1.59 16.74 2.54
N ASP A 315 0.50 16.00 2.44
CA ASP A 315 -0.15 15.38 3.60
C ASP A 315 0.77 14.34 4.24
N MET A 316 1.33 13.41 3.44
CA MET A 316 2.21 12.35 3.94
C MET A 316 3.51 12.87 4.55
N GLN A 317 4.06 13.97 4.04
CA GLN A 317 5.29 14.59 4.55
C GLN A 317 5.11 15.17 5.96
N VAL A 318 3.88 15.59 6.30
CA VAL A 318 3.55 16.19 7.60
C VAL A 318 2.92 15.18 8.56
N ALA A 319 2.04 14.32 8.06
CA ALA A 319 1.33 13.31 8.84
C ALA A 319 1.42 11.94 8.12
N PRO A 320 2.55 11.23 8.25
CA PRO A 320 2.83 10.02 7.47
C PRO A 320 1.81 8.91 7.71
N PRO A 321 1.35 8.20 6.66
CA PRO A 321 0.32 7.16 6.78
C PRO A 321 0.78 6.01 7.67
N ASP A 322 -0.16 5.19 8.14
CA ASP A 322 0.15 3.97 8.87
C ASP A 322 0.78 2.92 7.95
N ILE A 323 0.28 2.82 6.71
CA ILE A 323 0.85 1.95 5.67
C ILE A 323 1.34 2.80 4.51
N MET A 324 2.64 2.78 4.25
CA MET A 324 3.24 3.49 3.11
C MET A 324 3.67 2.49 2.03
N ILE A 325 3.19 2.71 0.81
CA ILE A 325 3.58 1.94 -0.37
C ILE A 325 4.51 2.78 -1.22
N THR A 326 5.66 2.23 -1.59
CA THR A 326 6.61 2.91 -2.48
C THR A 326 7.40 1.90 -3.32
N ASN A 327 8.37 2.41 -4.08
CA ASN A 327 9.37 1.61 -4.78
C ASN A 327 10.78 2.05 -4.35
N TYR A 328 11.78 1.21 -4.62
CA TYR A 328 13.15 1.48 -4.19
C TYR A 328 13.71 2.80 -4.76
N SER A 329 13.36 3.17 -5.99
CA SER A 329 13.82 4.41 -6.61
C SER A 329 13.27 5.65 -5.90
N MET A 330 12.00 5.63 -5.48
CA MET A 330 11.43 6.75 -4.74
C MET A 330 11.94 6.77 -3.31
N LEU A 331 12.12 5.60 -2.69
CA LEU A 331 12.68 5.49 -1.35
C LEU A 331 14.11 6.06 -1.26
N SER A 332 14.96 5.81 -2.27
CA SER A 332 16.31 6.41 -2.32
C SER A 332 16.26 7.93 -2.41
N ILE A 333 15.33 8.47 -3.22
CA ILE A 333 15.10 9.92 -3.32
C ILE A 333 14.61 10.50 -1.98
N MET A 334 13.69 9.83 -1.30
CA MET A 334 13.15 10.28 -0.01
C MET A 334 14.23 10.41 1.07
N LEU A 335 15.19 9.50 1.11
CA LEU A 335 16.28 9.56 2.10
C LEU A 335 17.18 10.78 1.92
N MET A 336 17.29 11.31 0.70
CA MET A 336 18.14 12.44 0.35
C MET A 336 17.43 13.80 0.51
N ARG A 337 16.10 13.85 0.37
CA ARG A 337 15.34 15.11 0.34
C ARG A 337 14.98 15.61 1.74
N ASP A 338 15.21 16.89 1.98
CA ASP A 338 14.86 17.55 3.25
C ASP A 338 13.35 17.56 3.52
N ILE A 339 12.55 17.76 2.47
CA ILE A 339 11.08 17.81 2.60
C ILE A 339 10.48 16.46 3.02
N ASP A 340 11.18 15.34 2.79
CA ASP A 340 10.70 14.01 3.12
C ASP A 340 11.13 13.56 4.53
N LYS A 341 11.92 14.39 5.25
CA LYS A 341 12.41 14.08 6.61
C LYS A 341 11.30 13.83 7.62
N GLY A 342 10.18 14.55 7.50
CA GLY A 342 9.02 14.39 8.39
C GLY A 342 8.52 12.94 8.45
N ILE A 343 8.55 12.23 7.32
CA ILE A 343 8.14 10.81 7.25
C ILE A 343 8.96 9.93 8.19
N PHE A 344 10.29 10.08 8.13
CA PHE A 344 11.19 9.27 8.95
C PHE A 344 11.22 9.73 10.40
N ASN A 345 11.16 11.05 10.65
CA ASN A 345 11.22 11.61 11.99
C ASN A 345 9.98 11.23 12.79
N GLU A 346 8.77 11.44 12.26
CA GLU A 346 7.52 11.07 12.92
C GLU A 346 7.47 9.56 13.20
N THR A 347 7.90 8.74 12.23
CA THR A 347 7.98 7.28 12.40
C THR A 347 8.98 6.88 13.50
N LYS A 348 10.15 7.52 13.56
CA LYS A 348 11.14 7.28 14.62
C LYS A 348 10.62 7.68 16.00
N GLN A 349 9.96 8.82 16.10
CA GLN A 349 9.35 9.29 17.36
C GLN A 349 8.22 8.36 17.81
N TRP A 350 7.43 7.85 16.87
CA TRP A 350 6.47 6.77 17.14
C TRP A 350 7.22 5.52 17.64
N LEU A 351 8.26 5.02 16.97
CA LEU A 351 9.01 3.86 17.49
C LEU A 351 9.58 4.07 18.91
N ALA A 352 9.96 5.30 19.23
CA ALA A 352 10.48 5.68 20.55
C ALA A 352 9.41 5.95 21.62
N CYS A 353 8.12 5.79 21.31
CA CYS A 353 7.00 6.07 22.21
C CYS A 353 6.94 7.53 22.71
N GLU A 354 7.39 8.50 21.90
CA GLU A 354 7.51 9.89 22.35
C GLU A 354 6.16 10.59 22.63
N ASP A 355 5.08 10.06 22.08
CA ASP A 355 3.69 10.45 22.34
C ASP A 355 3.15 9.97 23.70
N LEU A 356 3.89 9.13 24.42
CA LEU A 356 3.53 8.66 25.75
C LEU A 356 4.39 9.31 26.85
N PRO A 357 3.86 9.38 28.09
CA PRO A 357 4.64 9.74 29.27
C PRO A 357 5.88 8.85 29.43
N GLU A 358 6.99 9.43 29.89
CA GLU A 358 8.30 8.76 29.97
C GLU A 358 8.25 7.42 30.72
N ASN A 359 7.47 7.35 31.81
CA ASN A 359 7.30 6.14 32.62
C ASN A 359 6.54 5.00 31.92
N GLN A 360 5.89 5.24 30.80
CA GLN A 360 5.14 4.22 30.04
C GLN A 360 5.87 3.77 28.77
N ARG A 361 6.93 4.49 28.35
CA ARG A 361 7.58 4.27 27.05
C ARG A 361 8.22 2.89 26.93
N GLU A 362 9.00 2.47 27.92
CA GLU A 362 9.71 1.18 27.86
C GLU A 362 8.75 -0.02 27.83
N ALA A 363 7.61 0.09 28.52
CA ALA A 363 6.59 -0.97 28.51
C ALA A 363 5.89 -1.08 27.15
N GLU A 364 5.75 0.04 26.43
CA GLU A 364 5.04 0.08 25.14
C GLU A 364 5.94 -0.20 23.93
N LYS A 365 7.25 0.05 24.02
CA LYS A 365 8.19 -0.18 22.90
C LYS A 365 8.05 -1.57 22.24
N PRO A 366 7.92 -2.69 22.99
CA PRO A 366 7.73 -4.02 22.39
C PRO A 366 6.47 -4.14 21.52
N ASN A 367 5.45 -3.28 21.73
CA ASN A 367 4.21 -3.27 20.96
C ASN A 367 4.29 -2.40 19.70
N ARG A 368 5.35 -1.61 19.51
CA ARG A 368 5.51 -0.75 18.33
C ARG A 368 6.40 -1.43 17.30
N ILE A 369 5.78 -2.21 16.43
CA ILE A 369 6.47 -3.00 15.41
C ILE A 369 6.42 -2.31 14.04
N PHE A 370 7.58 -1.94 13.51
CA PHE A 370 7.76 -1.51 12.13
C PHE A 370 7.84 -2.72 11.20
N HIS A 371 6.90 -2.81 10.27
CA HIS A 371 6.85 -3.83 9.24
C HIS A 371 7.58 -3.35 7.99
N LEU A 372 8.64 -4.07 7.60
CA LEU A 372 9.30 -3.91 6.31
C LEU A 372 8.82 -5.04 5.39
N ILE A 373 7.97 -4.69 4.42
CA ILE A 373 7.37 -5.65 3.50
C ILE A 373 8.00 -5.51 2.11
N ILE A 374 8.48 -6.61 1.55
CA ILE A 374 9.08 -6.64 0.21
C ILE A 374 8.35 -7.65 -0.67
N ASP A 375 7.68 -7.16 -1.70
CA ASP A 375 7.01 -8.03 -2.66
C ASP A 375 7.96 -8.41 -3.80
N GLU A 376 7.84 -9.66 -4.26
CA GLU A 376 8.66 -10.23 -5.33
C GLU A 376 10.18 -10.05 -5.11
N LEU A 377 10.64 -10.45 -3.93
CA LEU A 377 12.03 -10.36 -3.47
C LEU A 377 13.04 -10.89 -4.50
N HIS A 378 12.66 -11.91 -5.27
CA HIS A 378 13.50 -12.49 -6.32
C HIS A 378 13.88 -11.54 -7.46
N LEU A 379 13.17 -10.43 -7.63
CA LEU A 379 13.51 -9.40 -8.62
C LEU A 379 14.70 -8.55 -8.18
N TYR A 380 15.02 -8.54 -6.88
CA TYR A 380 16.15 -7.79 -6.33
C TYR A 380 17.41 -8.66 -6.26
N ARG A 381 17.95 -9.06 -7.42
CA ARG A 381 19.21 -9.82 -7.52
C ARG A 381 20.33 -9.02 -8.18
N GLY A 382 21.56 -9.51 -8.04
CA GLY A 382 22.75 -8.88 -8.62
C GLY A 382 23.02 -7.47 -8.07
N THR A 383 23.49 -6.58 -8.94
CA THR A 383 23.83 -5.20 -8.56
C THR A 383 22.62 -4.44 -7.99
N GLN A 384 21.46 -4.54 -8.63
CA GLN A 384 20.24 -3.90 -8.16
C GLN A 384 19.83 -4.42 -6.78
N GLY A 385 19.94 -5.73 -6.54
CA GLY A 385 19.71 -6.32 -5.23
C GLY A 385 20.62 -5.75 -4.14
N THR A 386 21.90 -5.57 -4.47
CA THR A 386 22.88 -4.97 -3.55
C THR A 386 22.53 -3.52 -3.21
N GLU A 387 22.17 -2.71 -4.21
CA GLU A 387 21.74 -1.32 -3.98
C GLU A 387 20.53 -1.24 -3.07
N VAL A 388 19.52 -2.10 -3.30
CA VAL A 388 18.31 -2.13 -2.46
C VAL A 388 18.65 -2.61 -1.04
N ALA A 389 19.52 -3.61 -0.88
CA ALA A 389 19.96 -4.07 0.44
C ALA A 389 20.62 -2.93 1.26
N TYR A 390 21.53 -2.15 0.66
CA TYR A 390 22.12 -0.99 1.33
C TYR A 390 21.11 0.12 1.59
N LEU A 391 20.20 0.37 0.66
CA LEU A 391 19.11 1.33 0.84
C LEU A 391 18.26 1.00 2.06
N LEU A 392 17.89 -0.27 2.23
CA LEU A 392 17.13 -0.75 3.39
C LEU A 392 17.90 -0.54 4.70
N LYS A 393 19.20 -0.83 4.72
CA LYS A 393 20.06 -0.56 5.88
C LYS A 393 20.07 0.92 6.26
N LEU A 394 20.08 1.83 5.27
CA LEU A 394 19.97 3.26 5.51
C LEU A 394 18.60 3.66 6.07
N VAL A 395 17.51 3.07 5.58
CA VAL A 395 16.16 3.29 6.14
C VAL A 395 16.11 2.85 7.60
N LEU A 396 16.55 1.63 7.90
CA LEU A 396 16.56 1.10 9.27
C LEU A 396 17.39 2.01 10.18
N ASN A 397 18.61 2.36 9.78
CA ASN A 397 19.46 3.27 10.55
C ASN A 397 18.79 4.63 10.81
N ARG A 398 18.13 5.20 9.79
CA ARG A 398 17.41 6.47 9.91
C ARG A 398 16.25 6.39 10.90
N LEU A 399 15.57 5.25 10.98
CA LEU A 399 14.50 4.97 11.94
C LEU A 399 15.02 4.59 13.34
N GLY A 400 16.35 4.45 13.53
CA GLY A 400 16.93 3.98 14.79
C GLY A 400 16.84 2.46 14.99
N LEU A 401 16.57 1.71 13.91
CA LEU A 401 16.48 0.26 13.88
C LEU A 401 17.77 -0.36 13.35
N HIS A 402 17.92 -1.66 13.58
CA HIS A 402 18.91 -2.54 12.94
C HIS A 402 18.24 -3.86 12.53
N SER A 403 18.94 -4.71 11.80
CA SER A 403 18.39 -5.94 11.19
C SER A 403 17.81 -6.94 12.21
N HIS A 404 18.38 -6.99 13.42
CA HIS A 404 17.90 -7.81 14.54
C HIS A 404 17.07 -7.05 15.58
N HIS A 405 16.57 -5.86 15.25
CA HIS A 405 15.88 -5.02 16.24
C HIS A 405 14.52 -5.64 16.62
N PRO A 406 14.14 -5.70 17.91
CA PRO A 406 12.88 -6.35 18.33
C PRO A 406 11.62 -5.68 17.76
N GLN A 407 11.69 -4.37 17.51
CA GLN A 407 10.63 -3.59 16.85
C GLN A 407 10.59 -3.74 15.31
N LEU A 408 11.45 -4.56 14.69
CA LEU A 408 11.46 -4.77 13.25
C LEU A 408 10.83 -6.12 12.89
N ARG A 409 9.90 -6.12 11.95
CA ARG A 409 9.33 -7.32 11.34
C ARG A 409 9.51 -7.29 9.83
N ILE A 410 10.33 -8.19 9.30
CA ILE A 410 10.57 -8.31 7.86
C ILE A 410 9.65 -9.39 7.30
N LEU A 411 8.81 -9.00 6.33
CA LEU A 411 7.92 -9.90 5.60
C LEU A 411 8.25 -9.80 4.12
N ALA A 412 8.40 -10.92 3.42
CA ALA A 412 8.64 -10.85 1.98
C ALA A 412 7.91 -11.94 1.22
N SER A 413 7.69 -11.69 -0.08
CA SER A 413 7.16 -12.66 -1.01
C SER A 413 8.19 -12.98 -2.10
N SER A 414 8.19 -14.21 -2.60
CA SER A 414 9.05 -14.62 -3.70
C SER A 414 8.44 -15.80 -4.44
N ALA A 415 8.53 -15.83 -5.77
CA ALA A 415 8.08 -16.97 -6.57
C ALA A 415 9.17 -18.01 -6.84
N SER A 416 10.45 -17.67 -6.62
CA SER A 416 11.60 -18.47 -7.09
C SER A 416 12.67 -18.73 -6.03
N LEU A 417 12.37 -18.41 -4.77
CA LEU A 417 13.19 -18.89 -3.66
C LEU A 417 12.67 -20.25 -3.23
N GLU A 418 13.57 -21.18 -2.95
CA GLU A 418 13.19 -22.52 -2.50
C GLU A 418 13.32 -22.59 -0.98
N ALA A 419 12.26 -23.00 -0.30
CA ALA A 419 12.28 -23.17 1.15
C ALA A 419 13.25 -24.29 1.52
N GLY A 420 14.21 -23.98 2.41
CA GLY A 420 15.21 -24.95 2.87
C GLY A 420 16.49 -25.00 2.02
N ASP A 421 16.52 -24.39 0.83
CA ASP A 421 17.74 -24.25 0.02
C ASP A 421 18.73 -23.26 0.67
N GLU A 422 19.97 -23.69 0.84
CA GLU A 422 21.02 -22.89 1.47
C GLU A 422 21.37 -21.65 0.65
N ALA A 423 21.34 -21.71 -0.68
CA ALA A 423 21.60 -20.54 -1.51
C ALA A 423 20.51 -19.47 -1.34
N SER A 424 19.24 -19.90 -1.30
CA SER A 424 18.08 -19.03 -1.02
C SER A 424 18.17 -18.39 0.37
N LYS A 425 18.54 -19.16 1.40
CA LYS A 425 18.76 -18.62 2.76
C LYS A 425 19.91 -17.62 2.81
N ASN A 426 21.04 -17.93 2.18
CA ASN A 426 22.21 -17.04 2.15
C ASN A 426 21.87 -15.71 1.46
N PHE A 427 21.18 -15.78 0.31
CA PHE A 427 20.70 -14.57 -0.38
C PHE A 427 19.83 -13.69 0.53
N VAL A 428 18.87 -14.28 1.25
CA VAL A 428 18.00 -13.55 2.18
C VAL A 428 18.81 -12.93 3.32
N CYS A 429 19.74 -13.70 3.90
CA CYS A 429 20.57 -13.23 5.01
C CYS A 429 21.45 -12.06 4.58
N ASP A 430 22.09 -12.15 3.41
CA ASP A 430 22.91 -11.09 2.85
C ASP A 430 22.09 -9.83 2.52
N PHE A 431 20.91 -10.03 1.93
CA PHE A 431 20.02 -8.96 1.50
C PHE A 431 19.51 -8.13 2.69
N PHE A 432 19.06 -8.79 3.76
CA PHE A 432 18.55 -8.12 4.96
C PHE A 432 19.62 -7.84 6.02
N GLY A 433 20.81 -8.42 5.91
CA GLY A 433 21.87 -8.34 6.91
C GLY A 433 21.52 -9.02 8.23
N VAL A 434 20.86 -10.18 8.16
CA VAL A 434 20.47 -10.99 9.32
C VAL A 434 21.29 -12.28 9.40
N SER A 435 21.16 -13.00 10.52
CA SER A 435 21.67 -14.37 10.68
C SER A 435 20.61 -15.42 10.33
N HIS A 436 21.03 -16.64 9.99
CA HIS A 436 20.16 -17.77 9.63
C HIS A 436 19.08 -18.11 10.66
N GLU A 437 19.30 -17.84 11.95
CA GLU A 437 18.36 -18.17 13.03
C GLU A 437 17.09 -17.29 13.08
N HIS A 438 17.02 -16.22 12.27
CA HIS A 438 15.98 -15.18 12.37
C HIS A 438 14.89 -15.25 11.29
N PHE A 439 14.92 -16.26 10.41
CA PHE A 439 13.96 -16.49 9.32
C PHE A 439 13.28 -17.86 9.40
#